data_AF-A0A1Q7K7A9-F1
#
_entry.id   AF-A0A1Q7K7A9-F1
#
_cell.length_a   1.000
_cell.length_b   1.000
_cell.length_c   1.000
_cell.angle_alpha   90.00
_cell.angle_beta   90.00
_cell.angle_gamma   90.00
#
_symmetry.space_group_name_H-M   'P 1'
#
loop_
_entity.id
_entity.type
_entity.pdbx_description
1 polymer ?
#
loop_
_entity_poly.entity_id
_entity_poly.type
_entity_poly.pdbx_seq_one_letter_code
_entity_poly.pdbx_strand_id
1 'polypeptide(L)'
;MMFGNQPGGIPFETHLEKLKEPARTIMVDLRNFVKSLGGNVLEEVRPHRVVYAKTMNFRTFLDIEPAGDSLVLSIRSGRVAPPVTLTVRTTEDAENAKKQIAEAYKIIQ
;
A
#
# COMPACT_ATOMS: atom_id res chain seq x y z
N MET A 1 16.63 13.85 8.91
CA MET A 1 17.17 12.49 8.70
C MET A 1 16.60 11.99 7.38
N MET A 2 17.44 11.83 6.36
CA MET A 2 17.03 11.31 5.05
C MET A 2 17.16 9.80 5.09
N PHE A 3 16.07 9.06 4.99
CA PHE A 3 16.12 7.61 4.75
C PHE A 3 16.45 7.40 3.27
N GLY A 4 17.75 7.50 2.97
CA GLY A 4 18.31 7.15 1.67
C GLY A 4 18.26 5.64 1.44
N ASN A 5 17.98 5.26 0.19
CA ASN A 5 18.05 3.91 -0.35
C ASN A 5 19.15 3.07 0.31
N GLN A 6 18.75 1.98 0.98
CA GLN A 6 19.69 0.92 1.34
C GLN A 6 20.18 0.24 0.06
N PRO A 7 21.50 0.06 -0.14
CA PRO A 7 22.02 -0.69 -1.27
C PRO A 7 21.56 -2.15 -1.14
N GLY A 8 20.73 -2.62 -2.07
CA GLY A 8 20.19 -3.99 -2.10
C GLY A 8 18.67 -4.12 -1.94
N GLY A 9 17.94 -3.02 -1.72
CA GLY A 9 16.47 -3.04 -1.70
C GLY A 9 15.85 -3.15 -3.11
N ILE A 10 14.70 -3.81 -3.22
CA ILE A 10 13.93 -3.87 -4.48
C ILE A 10 13.28 -2.49 -4.71
N PRO A 11 13.50 -1.84 -5.86
CA PRO A 11 12.82 -0.60 -6.19
C PRO A 11 11.30 -0.80 -6.32
N PHE A 12 10.52 0.21 -5.93
CA PHE A 12 9.07 0.21 -6.13
C PHE A 12 8.71 -0.01 -7.61
N GLU A 13 9.49 0.58 -8.50
CA GLU A 13 9.29 0.58 -9.94
C GLU A 13 9.26 -0.83 -10.53
N THR A 14 9.98 -1.79 -9.92
CA THR A 14 9.95 -3.21 -10.32
C THR A 14 8.54 -3.82 -10.24
N HIS A 15 7.68 -3.31 -9.36
CA HIS A 15 6.28 -3.74 -9.30
C HIS A 15 5.43 -3.17 -10.42
N LEU A 16 5.79 -2.02 -10.98
CA LEU A 16 5.05 -1.38 -12.06
C LEU A 16 5.28 -2.08 -13.40
N GLU A 17 6.45 -2.68 -13.61
CA GLU A 17 6.82 -3.38 -14.84
C GLU A 17 5.90 -4.57 -15.15
N LYS A 18 5.32 -5.19 -14.11
CA LYS A 18 4.44 -6.37 -14.23
C LYS A 18 2.96 -5.99 -14.33
N LEU A 19 2.63 -4.71 -14.25
CA LEU A 19 1.26 -4.22 -14.22
C LEU A 19 0.82 -3.68 -15.58
N LYS A 20 -0.41 -4.03 -15.98
CA LYS A 20 -1.11 -3.43 -17.11
C LYS A 20 -1.89 -2.21 -16.65
N GLU A 21 -2.20 -1.31 -17.57
CA GLU A 21 -3.15 -0.24 -17.29
C GLU A 21 -4.58 -0.80 -17.14
N PRO A 22 -5.42 -0.23 -16.27
CA PRO A 22 -5.17 0.96 -15.44
C PRO A 22 -4.47 0.66 -14.09
N ALA A 23 -4.22 -0.62 -13.76
CA ALA A 23 -3.67 -1.03 -12.45
C ALA A 23 -2.30 -0.41 -12.16
N ARG A 24 -1.47 -0.22 -13.18
CA ARG A 24 -0.18 0.49 -13.04
C ARG A 24 -0.37 1.94 -12.58
N THR A 25 -1.25 2.71 -13.22
CA THR A 25 -1.57 4.08 -12.80
C THR A 25 -2.15 4.10 -11.39
N ILE A 26 -3.06 3.18 -11.08
CA ILE A 26 -3.68 3.06 -9.76
C ILE A 26 -2.63 2.76 -8.68
N MET A 27 -1.62 1.92 -8.95
CA MET A 27 -0.57 1.59 -7.99
C MET A 27 0.23 2.84 -7.57
N VAL A 28 0.53 3.72 -8.53
CA VAL A 28 1.25 4.99 -8.26
C VAL A 28 0.36 5.95 -7.46
N ASP A 29 -0.92 6.06 -7.83
CA ASP A 29 -1.89 6.91 -7.14
C ASP A 29 -2.12 6.44 -5.68
N LEU A 30 -2.31 5.13 -5.45
CA LEU A 30 -2.42 4.57 -4.11
C LEU A 30 -1.16 4.81 -3.26
N ARG A 31 0.04 4.65 -3.83
CA ARG A 31 1.31 4.97 -3.13
C ARG A 31 1.33 6.43 -2.67
N ASN A 32 1.03 7.36 -3.57
CA ASN A 32 1.03 8.79 -3.27
C ASN A 32 -0.01 9.14 -2.21
N PHE A 33 -1.21 8.59 -2.33
CA PHE A 33 -2.27 8.75 -1.34
C PHE A 33 -1.83 8.25 0.04
N VAL A 34 -1.30 7.03 0.13
CA VAL A 34 -0.89 6.42 1.41
C VAL A 34 0.21 7.26 2.08
N LYS A 35 1.19 7.73 1.32
CA LYS A 35 2.25 8.62 1.84
C LYS A 35 1.73 10.00 2.27
N SER A 36 0.57 10.43 1.76
CA SER A 36 -0.08 11.68 2.16
C SER A 36 -0.86 11.60 3.48
N LEU A 37 -1.12 10.38 4.01
CA LEU A 37 -1.91 10.19 5.24
C LEU A 37 -1.23 10.75 6.51
N GLY A 38 0.10 10.86 6.51
CA GLY A 38 0.86 11.46 7.60
C GLY A 38 2.37 11.22 7.52
N GLY A 39 3.14 12.01 8.26
CA GLY A 39 4.62 11.92 8.28
C GLY A 39 5.17 10.66 8.97
N ASN A 40 4.31 9.84 9.57
CA ASN A 40 4.63 8.61 10.26
C ASN A 40 4.25 7.36 9.45
N VAL A 41 4.19 7.47 8.12
CA VAL A 41 4.01 6.32 7.21
C VAL A 41 5.37 5.80 6.77
N LEU A 42 5.61 4.51 7.02
CA LEU A 42 6.75 3.75 6.51
C LEU A 42 6.32 2.95 5.28
N GLU A 43 7.11 3.03 4.20
CA GLU A 43 6.99 2.20 3.00
C GLU A 43 8.08 1.13 3.00
N GLU A 44 7.70 -0.14 2.82
CA GLU A 44 8.61 -1.26 2.68
C GLU A 44 8.28 -2.03 1.39
N VAL A 45 9.20 -2.01 0.42
CA VAL A 45 9.06 -2.74 -0.84
C VAL A 45 9.62 -4.15 -0.68
N ARG A 46 8.78 -5.17 -0.92
CA ARG A 46 9.12 -6.60 -0.81
C ARG A 46 8.97 -7.28 -2.18
N PRO A 47 9.59 -8.44 -2.45
CA PRO A 47 9.59 -9.05 -3.79
C PRO A 47 8.21 -9.21 -4.48
N HIS A 48 7.14 -9.37 -3.70
CA HIS A 48 5.79 -9.61 -4.22
C HIS A 48 4.76 -8.54 -3.83
N ARG A 49 5.11 -7.59 -2.95
CA ARG A 49 4.15 -6.62 -2.42
C ARG A 49 4.83 -5.37 -1.87
N VAL A 50 4.08 -4.29 -1.77
CA VAL A 50 4.47 -3.08 -1.04
C VAL A 50 3.69 -3.03 0.26
N VAL A 51 4.39 -2.84 1.36
CA VAL A 51 3.84 -2.86 2.72
C VAL A 51 3.92 -1.45 3.31
N TYR A 52 2.84 -1.01 3.94
CA TYR A 52 2.79 0.26 4.65
C TYR A 52 2.48 0.07 6.12
N ALA A 53 3.29 0.70 6.96
CA ALA A 53 3.18 0.65 8.41
C ALA A 53 3.26 2.04 9.03
N LYS A 54 2.79 2.18 10.28
CA LYS A 54 3.05 3.37 11.09
C LYS A 54 4.43 3.29 11.75
N THR A 55 5.21 4.36 11.70
CA THR A 55 6.56 4.41 12.32
C THR A 55 6.52 4.37 13.85
N MET A 56 5.43 4.82 14.49
CA MET A 56 5.35 4.88 15.96
C MET A 56 5.28 3.52 16.64
N ASN A 57 4.62 2.55 16.01
CA ASN A 57 4.33 1.23 16.57
C ASN A 57 4.70 0.08 15.62
N PHE A 58 5.29 0.41 14.45
CA PHE A 58 5.64 -0.52 13.38
C PHE A 58 4.48 -1.42 12.93
N ARG A 59 3.25 -0.92 13.02
CA ARG A 59 2.07 -1.69 12.64
C ARG A 59 1.71 -1.49 11.20
N THR A 60 1.72 -2.59 10.46
CA THR A 60 1.22 -2.66 9.10
C THR A 60 -0.28 -2.43 9.08
N PHE A 61 -0.73 -1.52 8.22
CA PHE A 61 -2.15 -1.25 7.97
C PHE A 61 -2.56 -1.54 6.53
N LEU A 62 -1.59 -1.70 5.63
CA LEU A 62 -1.85 -1.98 4.22
C LEU A 62 -0.73 -2.83 3.63
N ASP A 63 -1.11 -3.90 2.93
CA ASP A 63 -0.28 -4.57 1.93
C ASP A 63 -0.92 -4.35 0.55
N ILE A 64 -0.10 -4.10 -0.48
CA ILE A 64 -0.54 -4.04 -1.88
C ILE A 64 0.28 -5.03 -2.70
N GLU A 65 -0.39 -6.04 -3.25
CA GLU A 65 0.18 -7.05 -4.14
C GLU A 65 -0.19 -6.76 -5.61
N PRO A 66 0.79 -6.51 -6.49
CA PRO A 66 0.56 -6.40 -7.93
C PRO A 66 0.18 -7.75 -8.54
N ALA A 67 -0.95 -7.80 -9.25
CA ALA A 67 -1.52 -9.02 -9.82
C ALA A 67 -1.89 -8.83 -11.31
N GLY A 68 -0.91 -8.50 -12.14
CA GLY A 68 -1.07 -8.40 -13.60
C GLY A 68 -1.92 -7.20 -14.04
N ASP A 69 -3.24 -7.39 -14.11
CA ASP A 69 -4.21 -6.34 -14.47
C ASP A 69 -4.97 -5.76 -13.27
N SER A 70 -4.57 -6.15 -12.05
CA SER A 70 -5.23 -5.75 -10.82
C SER A 70 -4.23 -5.58 -9.67
N LEU A 71 -4.71 -5.00 -8.57
CA LEU A 71 -4.00 -4.95 -7.30
C LEU A 71 -4.82 -5.67 -6.24
N VAL A 72 -4.18 -6.52 -5.44
CA VAL A 72 -4.80 -7.14 -4.28
C VAL A 72 -4.35 -6.39 -3.04
N LEU A 73 -5.29 -5.73 -2.36
CA LEU A 73 -5.04 -4.97 -1.16
C LEU A 73 -5.43 -5.81 0.05
N SER A 74 -4.60 -5.81 1.09
CA SER A 74 -4.94 -6.34 2.41
C SER A 74 -4.88 -5.20 3.43
N ILE A 75 -6.04 -4.80 3.94
CA ILE A 75 -6.20 -3.64 4.83
C ILE A 75 -6.41 -4.13 6.26
N ARG A 76 -5.60 -3.64 7.20
CA ARG A 76 -5.65 -4.02 8.62
C ARG A 76 -6.01 -2.83 9.49
N SER A 77 -7.13 -2.93 10.20
CA SER A 77 -7.63 -1.90 11.13
C SER A 77 -7.41 -2.26 12.61
N GLY A 78 -6.88 -3.45 12.93
CA GLY A 78 -6.65 -3.86 14.32
C GLY A 78 -5.87 -5.17 14.47
N ARG A 79 -5.70 -5.65 15.70
CA ARG A 79 -4.99 -6.91 16.01
C ARG A 79 -5.82 -8.17 15.83
N VAL A 80 -7.11 -8.07 16.14
CA VAL A 80 -8.01 -9.23 16.26
C VAL A 80 -8.85 -9.43 15.02
N ALA A 81 -9.28 -8.32 14.41
CA ALA A 81 -10.09 -8.37 13.20
C ALA A 81 -9.25 -8.91 12.03
N PRO A 82 -9.80 -9.83 11.22
CA PRO A 82 -9.12 -10.27 10.01
C PRO A 82 -8.93 -9.07 9.05
N PRO A 83 -7.87 -9.07 8.25
CA PRO A 83 -7.70 -8.06 7.22
C PRO A 83 -8.85 -8.09 6.21
N VAL A 84 -9.26 -6.92 5.73
CA VAL A 84 -10.18 -6.82 4.60
C VAL A 84 -9.35 -6.92 3.31
N THR A 85 -9.69 -7.89 2.47
CA THR A 85 -9.05 -8.06 1.16
C THR A 85 -9.91 -7.44 0.08
N LEU A 86 -9.33 -6.55 -0.73
CA LEU A 86 -9.99 -5.91 -1.86
C LEU A 86 -9.19 -6.20 -3.13
N THR A 87 -9.89 -6.45 -4.24
CA THR A 87 -9.27 -6.47 -5.58
C THR A 87 -9.61 -5.17 -6.28
N VAL A 88 -8.59 -4.42 -6.68
CA VAL A 88 -8.72 -3.12 -7.33
C VAL A 88 -8.34 -3.29 -8.80
N ARG A 89 -9.31 -3.05 -9.69
CA ARG A 89 -9.14 -3.13 -11.14
C ARG A 89 -9.44 -1.80 -11.83
N THR A 90 -10.24 -0.95 -11.18
CA THR A 90 -10.71 0.31 -11.73
C THR A 90 -10.38 1.49 -10.82
N THR A 91 -10.47 2.70 -11.35
CA THR A 91 -10.33 3.92 -10.56
C THR A 91 -11.41 4.02 -9.47
N GLU A 92 -12.63 3.52 -9.72
CA GLU A 92 -13.70 3.50 -8.72
C GLU A 92 -13.36 2.57 -7.55
N ASP A 93 -12.83 1.37 -7.84
CA ASP A 93 -12.33 0.47 -6.80
C ASP A 93 -11.23 1.15 -5.96
N ALA A 94 -10.35 1.89 -6.62
CA ALA A 94 -9.27 2.62 -5.96
C ALA A 94 -9.80 3.70 -5.01
N GLU A 95 -10.78 4.51 -5.45
CA GLU A 95 -11.42 5.52 -4.60
C GLU A 95 -12.13 4.91 -3.39
N ASN A 96 -12.77 3.76 -3.55
CA ASN A 96 -13.38 3.03 -2.44
C ASN A 96 -12.32 2.44 -1.50
N ALA A 97 -11.22 1.93 -2.02
CA ALA A 97 -10.10 1.45 -1.23
C ALA A 97 -9.44 2.58 -0.42
N LYS A 98 -9.26 3.78 -0.99
CA LYS A 98 -8.69 4.94 -0.31
C LYS A 98 -9.42 5.28 0.99
N LYS A 99 -10.76 5.21 0.98
CA LYS A 99 -11.59 5.44 2.18
C LYS A 99 -11.26 4.44 3.29
N GLN A 100 -11.21 3.14 2.95
CA GLN A 100 -10.91 2.07 3.90
C GLN A 100 -9.48 2.14 4.43
N ILE A 101 -8.51 2.47 3.55
CA ILE A 101 -7.11 2.68 3.93
C ILE A 101 -6.99 3.83 4.94
N ALA A 102 -7.62 4.97 4.66
CA ALA A 102 -7.58 6.13 5.56
C ALA A 102 -8.17 5.83 6.94
N GLU A 103 -9.27 5.07 6.97
CA GLU A 103 -9.88 4.62 8.21
C GLU A 103 -8.98 3.64 8.97
N ALA A 104 -8.45 2.63 8.30
CA ALA A 104 -7.52 1.68 8.90
C ALA A 104 -6.27 2.38 9.47
N TYR A 105 -5.72 3.34 8.72
CA TYR A 105 -4.63 4.18 9.19
C TYR A 105 -5.01 4.98 10.45
N LYS A 106 -6.23 5.48 10.59
CA LYS A 106 -6.65 6.17 11.83
C LYS A 106 -6.78 5.21 13.01
N ILE A 107 -7.38 4.04 12.79
CA ILE A 107 -7.75 3.09 13.84
C ILE A 107 -6.54 2.28 14.34
N ILE A 108 -5.60 1.92 13.47
CA ILE A 108 -4.46 1.06 13.83
C ILE A 108 -3.54 1.76 14.86
N GLN A 109 -3.47 1.21 16.08
CA GLN A 109 -2.65 1.65 17.22
C GLN A 109 -1.77 0.50 17.67
#